data_AF-A0A7H0HIV8-F1
#
_entry.id   AF-A0A7H0HIV8-F1
#
_cell.length_a   1.000
_cell.length_b   1.000
_cell.length_c   1.000
_cell.angle_alpha   90.00
_cell.angle_beta   90.00
_cell.angle_gamma   90.00
#
_symmetry.space_group_name_H-M   'P 1'
#
loop_
_entity.id
_entity.type
_entity.pdbx_description
1 polymer ?
#
loop_
_entity_poly.entity_id
_entity_poly.type
_entity_poly.pdbx_seq_one_letter_code
_entity_poly.pdbx_strand_id
1 'polypeptide(L)'
;MTLDQIAIAALGAVAVWLSQARSEAARRWACITGLCSQPFLFYAVWNFGLPEAFVFSALYAVAWLHGLWVYWLRPRPATGVATIQLPPESRNPQ
;
A
#
# COMPACT_ATOMS: atom_id res chain seq x y z
N MET A 1 11.76 20.15 14.85
CA MET A 1 10.89 18.99 14.55
C MET A 1 11.55 17.76 15.16
N THR A 2 10.80 16.93 15.89
CA THR A 2 11.37 15.71 16.49
C THR A 2 11.64 14.65 15.42
N LEU A 3 12.60 13.76 15.67
CA LEU A 3 12.96 12.69 14.73
C LEU A 3 11.75 11.82 14.38
N ASP A 4 10.87 11.56 15.34
CA ASP A 4 9.65 10.79 15.16
C ASP A 4 8.68 11.44 14.16
N GLN A 5 8.50 12.76 14.24
CA GLN A 5 7.63 13.49 13.30
C GLN A 5 8.19 13.49 11.88
N ILE A 6 9.52 13.60 11.75
CA ILE A 6 10.20 13.52 10.45
C ILE A 6 10.04 12.11 9.88
N ALA A 7 10.22 11.08 10.71
CA ALA A 7 10.02 9.69 10.30
C ALA A 7 8.57 9.44 9.87
N ILE A 8 7.58 9.85 10.67
CA ILE A 8 6.15 9.71 10.34
C ILE A 8 5.83 10.42 9.02
N ALA A 9 6.27 11.66 8.86
CA ALA A 9 5.99 12.45 7.66
C ALA A 9 6.67 11.84 6.42
N ALA A 10 7.94 11.47 6.51
CA ALA A 10 8.68 10.90 5.39
C ALA A 10 8.16 9.51 5.00
N LEU A 11 8.07 8.57 5.97
CA LEU A 11 7.58 7.22 5.70
C LEU A 11 6.11 7.23 5.29
N GLY A 12 5.29 8.08 5.91
CA GLY A 12 3.88 8.28 5.54
C GLY A 12 3.72 8.83 4.12
N ALA A 13 4.48 9.87 3.77
CA ALA A 13 4.45 10.45 2.43
C ALA A 13 4.92 9.44 1.37
N VAL A 14 5.98 8.69 1.64
CA VAL A 14 6.45 7.62 0.75
C VAL A 14 5.40 6.51 0.62
N ALA A 15 4.74 6.11 1.71
CA ALA A 15 3.66 5.12 1.67
C ALA A 15 2.48 5.59 0.82
N VAL A 16 2.04 6.85 0.98
CA VAL A 16 0.98 7.43 0.14
C VAL A 16 1.44 7.50 -1.32
N TRP A 17 2.66 7.97 -1.59
CA TRP A 17 3.20 8.06 -2.94
C TRP A 17 3.24 6.70 -3.64
N LEU A 18 3.78 5.69 -2.96
CA LEU A 18 3.85 4.33 -3.48
C LEU A 18 2.45 3.73 -3.68
N SER A 19 1.49 4.05 -2.80
CA SER A 19 0.10 3.56 -2.95
C SER A 19 -0.56 4.02 -4.25
N GLN A 20 -0.16 5.20 -4.75
CA GLN A 20 -0.66 5.81 -5.99
C GLN A 20 0.21 5.46 -7.21
N ALA A 21 1.27 4.66 -7.04
CA ALA A 21 2.13 4.30 -8.15
C ALA A 21 1.40 3.41 -9.16
N ARG A 22 1.61 3.69 -10.46
CA ARG A 22 1.03 2.91 -11.57
C ARG A 22 1.55 1.48 -11.62
N SER A 23 2.80 1.25 -11.21
CA SER A 23 3.39 -0.09 -11.19
C SER A 23 2.98 -0.84 -9.93
N GLU A 24 2.50 -2.07 -10.12
CA GLU A 24 2.17 -2.97 -9.03
C GLU A 24 3.40 -3.29 -8.16
N ALA A 25 4.56 -3.40 -8.80
CA ALA A 25 5.85 -3.61 -8.14
C ALA A 25 6.22 -2.48 -7.15
N ALA A 26 5.81 -1.22 -7.40
CA ALA A 26 6.00 -0.12 -6.47
C ALA A 26 4.87 -0.05 -5.43
N ARG A 27 3.62 -0.29 -5.84
CA ARG A 27 2.44 -0.23 -4.96
C ARG A 27 2.51 -1.21 -3.79
N ARG A 28 3.05 -2.41 -4.00
CA ARG A 28 3.27 -3.40 -2.92
C ARG A 28 4.19 -2.92 -1.79
N TRP A 29 5.11 -1.98 -2.07
CA TRP A 29 6.03 -1.45 -1.07
C TRP A 29 5.38 -0.39 -0.17
N ALA A 30 4.25 0.20 -0.59
CA ALA A 30 3.49 1.15 0.21
C ALA A 30 3.12 0.57 1.59
N CYS A 31 2.75 -0.71 1.62
CA CYS A 31 2.34 -1.38 2.85
C CYS A 31 3.49 -1.62 3.81
N ILE A 32 4.70 -1.87 3.28
CA ILE A 32 5.90 -2.03 4.07
C ILE A 32 6.30 -0.68 4.68
N THR A 33 6.32 0.39 3.87
CA THR A 33 6.68 1.73 4.37
C THR A 33 5.66 2.26 5.37
N GLY A 34 4.37 1.96 5.17
CA GLY A 34 3.31 2.24 6.13
C GLY A 34 3.41 1.46 7.44
N LEU A 35 3.79 0.18 7.41
CA LEU A 35 4.06 -0.59 8.64
C LEU A 35 5.33 -0.10 9.35
N CYS A 36 6.36 0.32 8.62
CA CYS A 36 7.55 0.92 9.21
C CYS A 36 7.27 2.28 9.88
N SER A 37 6.25 3.03 9.44
CA SER A 37 5.86 4.28 10.10
C SER A 37 5.01 4.05 11.36
N GLN A 38 4.31 2.91 11.46
CA GLN A 38 3.46 2.58 12.61
C GLN A 38 4.13 2.67 13.99
N PRO A 39 5.35 2.14 14.25
CA PRO A 39 5.97 2.27 15.56
C PRO A 39 6.21 3.73 15.96
N PHE A 40 6.57 4.59 15.00
CA PHE A 40 6.75 6.02 15.24
C PHE A 40 5.41 6.71 15.50
N LEU A 41 4.38 6.38 14.72
CA LEU A 41 3.04 6.91 14.94
C LEU A 41 2.56 6.48 16.33
N PHE A 42 2.58 5.19 16.65
CA PHE A 42 2.19 4.63 17.93
C PHE A 42 2.90 5.31 19.11
N TYR A 43 4.22 5.51 19.02
CA TYR A 43 4.97 6.24 20.04
C TYR A 43 4.51 7.69 20.16
N ALA A 44 4.35 8.40 19.04
CA ALA A 44 3.83 9.77 19.05
C ALA A 44 2.43 9.84 19.67
N VAL A 45 1.58 8.85 19.40
CA VAL A 45 0.22 8.84 19.94
C VAL A 45 0.17 8.46 21.42
N TRP A 46 1.03 7.55 21.85
CA TRP A 46 1.22 7.21 23.25
C TRP A 46 1.58 8.44 24.09
N ASN A 47 2.47 9.30 23.57
CA ASN A 47 2.84 10.56 24.21
C ASN A 47 1.71 11.60 24.20
N PHE A 48 0.79 11.54 23.24
CA PHE A 48 -0.36 12.45 23.16
C PHE A 48 -1.41 12.18 24.25
N GLY A 49 -1.43 10.98 24.84
CA GLY A 49 -2.30 10.64 25.97
C GLY A 49 -3.80 10.53 25.65
N LEU A 50 -4.18 10.62 24.37
CA LEU A 50 -5.57 10.54 23.91
C LEU A 50 -5.89 9.14 23.36
N PRO A 51 -6.91 8.44 23.90
CA PRO A 51 -7.23 7.07 23.49
C PRO A 51 -7.76 6.98 22.06
N GLU A 52 -8.40 8.02 21.53
CA GLU A 52 -8.94 8.05 20.15
C GLU A 52 -7.81 7.92 19.14
N ALA A 53 -6.71 8.62 19.41
CA ALA A 53 -5.59 8.63 18.51
C ALA A 53 -4.90 7.25 18.51
N PHE A 54 -4.89 6.53 19.64
CA PHE A 54 -4.42 5.14 19.69
C PHE A 54 -5.27 4.22 18.80
N VAL A 55 -6.60 4.37 18.86
CA VAL A 55 -7.52 3.63 17.98
C VAL A 55 -7.23 3.94 16.51
N PHE A 56 -7.00 5.21 16.15
CA PHE A 56 -6.61 5.56 14.79
C PHE A 56 -5.30 4.90 14.38
N SER A 57 -4.26 4.91 15.23
CA SER A 57 -3.00 4.22 14.92
C SER A 57 -3.23 2.73 14.67
N ALA A 58 -4.02 2.06 15.51
CA ALA A 58 -4.35 0.65 15.35
C ALA A 58 -5.08 0.36 14.03
N LEU A 59 -6.06 1.20 13.65
CA LEU A 59 -6.77 1.08 12.37
C LEU A 59 -5.83 1.21 11.17
N TYR A 60 -4.91 2.17 11.21
CA TYR A 60 -3.89 2.32 10.17
C TYR A 60 -2.95 1.11 10.11
N ALA A 61 -2.55 0.55 11.27
CA ALA A 61 -1.74 -0.67 11.31
C ALA A 61 -2.45 -1.84 10.63
N VAL A 62 -3.74 -2.05 10.92
CA VAL A 62 -4.56 -3.10 10.30
C VAL A 62 -4.69 -2.88 8.79
N ALA A 63 -4.90 -1.64 8.34
CA ALA A 63 -4.99 -1.32 6.91
C ALA A 63 -3.70 -1.65 6.17
N TRP A 64 -2.54 -1.31 6.74
CA TRP A 64 -1.25 -1.65 6.14
C TRP A 64 -0.94 -3.16 6.21
N LEU A 65 -1.34 -3.84 7.28
CA LEU A 65 -1.22 -5.29 7.39
C LEU A 65 -2.09 -6.02 6.35
N HIS A 66 -3.30 -5.54 6.10
CA HIS A 66 -4.15 -6.05 5.03
C HIS A 66 -3.47 -5.88 3.66
N GLY A 67 -2.85 -4.73 3.40
CA GLY A 67 -2.07 -4.53 2.19
C GLY A 67 -0.86 -5.47 2.08
N LEU A 68 -0.13 -5.70 3.18
CA LEU A 68 0.95 -6.70 3.22
C LEU A 68 0.41 -8.10 2.88
N TRP A 69 -0.75 -8.46 3.41
CA TRP A 69 -1.40 -9.73 3.13
C TRP A 69 -1.75 -9.91 1.65
N VAL A 70 -2.39 -8.90 1.06
CA VAL A 70 -2.82 -8.94 -0.35
C VAL A 70 -1.64 -8.97 -1.32
N TYR A 71 -0.60 -8.18 -1.07
CA TYR A 71 0.49 -8.03 -2.04
C TYR A 71 1.64 -9.02 -1.86
N TRP A 72 1.89 -9.51 -0.63
CA TRP A 72 3.07 -10.34 -0.34
C TRP A 72 2.72 -11.76 0.10
N LEU A 73 1.72 -11.94 0.98
CA LEU A 73 1.38 -13.27 1.50
C LEU A 73 0.43 -14.05 0.58
N ARG A 74 -0.48 -13.37 -0.10
CA ARG A 74 -1.39 -13.97 -1.09
C ARG A 74 -1.43 -13.15 -2.37
N PRO A 75 -0.32 -13.10 -3.14
CA PRO A 75 -0.36 -12.48 -4.45
C PRO A 75 -1.46 -13.16 -5.27
N ARG A 76 -2.45 -12.38 -5.74
CA ARG A 76 -3.49 -12.94 -6.60
C ARG A 76 -2.78 -13.49 -7.84
N PRO A 77 -3.05 -14.74 -8.26
CA PRO A 77 -2.51 -15.24 -9.51
C PRO A 77 -2.87 -14.23 -10.60
N ALA A 78 -1.90 -13.84 -11.43
CA ALA A 78 -2.19 -13.02 -12.59
C ALA A 78 -3.30 -13.74 -13.36
N THR A 79 -4.52 -13.23 -13.26
CA THR A 79 -5.65 -13.77 -14.01
C THR A 79 -5.33 -13.41 -15.45
N GLY A 80 -4.61 -14.33 -16.10
CA GLY A 80 -4.22 -14.25 -17.48
C GLY A 80 -5.47 -14.37 -18.33
N VAL A 81 -6.27 -13.30 -18.35
CA VAL A 81 -6.98 -12.95 -19.57
C VAL A 81 -5.87 -12.47 -20.49
N ALA A 82 -5.14 -13.43 -21.06
CA ALA A 82 -4.41 -13.20 -22.30
C ALA A 82 -5.46 -12.54 -23.20
N THR A 83 -5.24 -11.28 -23.53
CA THR A 83 -6.03 -10.60 -24.53
C THR A 83 -5.96 -11.53 -25.74
N ILE A 84 -7.03 -12.29 -25.98
CA ILE A 84 -7.13 -13.11 -27.17
C ILE A 84 -7.09 -12.08 -28.28
N GLN A 85 -5.89 -11.92 -28.86
CA GLN A 85 -5.69 -11.17 -30.08
C GLN A 85 -6.48 -11.95 -31.12
N LEU A 86 -7.75 -11.59 -31.30
CA LEU A 86 -8.55 -12.10 -32.39
C LEU A 86 -7.83 -11.64 -33.66
N PRO A 87 -7.26 -12.56 -34.47
CA PRO A 87 -6.66 -12.18 -35.73
C PRO A 87 -7.73 -11.45 -36.56
N PRO A 88 -7.36 -10.38 -37.30
CA PRO A 88 -8.32 -9.65 -38.12
C PRO A 88 -8.94 -10.63 -39.11
N GLU A 89 -10.27 -10.77 -39.06
CA GLU A 89 -11.02 -11.65 -39.93
C GLU A 89 -10.72 -11.29 -41.39
N SER A 90 -10.02 -12.19 -42.10
CA SER A 90 -9.66 -11.99 -43.51
C SER A 90 -10.94 -12.11 -44.34
N ARG A 91 -11.63 -10.98 -44.51
CA ARG A 91 -12.77 -10.88 -45.40
C ARG A 91 -12.23 -10.98 -46.83
N ASN A 92 -12.29 -12.17 -47.41
CA ASN A 92 -12.03 -12.42 -48.82
C ASN A 92 -13.38 -12.62 -49.54
N PRO A 93 -13.93 -11.59 -50.20
CA PRO A 93 -14.95 -11.78 -51.22
C PRO A 93 -14.24 -11.94 -52.57
N GLN A 94 -14.25 -13.18 -53.06
CA GLN A 94 -14.14 -13.51 -54.48
C GLN A 94 -15.37 -12.99 -55.23
#